data_AF-A0A828U8E6-F1
#
_entry.id   AF-A0A828U8E6-F1
#
_cell.length_a   1.000
_cell.length_b   1.000
_cell.length_c   1.000
_cell.angle_alpha   90.00
_cell.angle_beta   90.00
_cell.angle_gamma   90.00
#
_symmetry.space_group_name_H-M   'P 1'
#
loop_
_entity.id
_entity.type
_entity.pdbx_description
1 polymer ?
#
loop_
_entity_poly.entity_id
_entity_poly.type
_entity_poly.pdbx_seq_one_letter_code
_entity_poly.pdbx_strand_id
1 'polypeptide(L)'
;MTPNGEMYYPDAVYSSDFSSQSMPGERETVAGASHLFIHEMMHIGQYQKGYAVKLRGLFSWAANYHYDLNLQSIASYSMEQQASIVADYWLLINYGLVADLANVNYVGDTTESVNTLSEKYKKVLNLFPAGVI
;
A
#
# COMPACT_ATOMS: atom_id res chain seq x y z
N MET A 1 3.31 -1.75 11.30
CA MET A 1 4.46 -2.66 11.12
C MET A 1 3.99 -4.10 11.12
N THR A 2 4.46 -4.93 10.18
CA THR A 2 4.01 -6.34 10.07
C THR A 2 5.20 -7.31 9.86
N PRO A 3 6.04 -7.57 10.88
CA PRO A 3 7.30 -8.30 10.71
C PRO A 3 7.16 -9.83 10.64
N ASN A 4 6.07 -10.40 11.16
CA ASN A 4 5.91 -11.84 11.42
C ASN A 4 4.52 -12.37 11.04
N GLY A 5 3.81 -11.65 10.17
CA GLY A 5 2.42 -11.98 9.83
C GLY A 5 1.38 -11.40 10.80
N GLU A 6 1.80 -10.71 11.86
CA GLU A 6 0.93 -9.94 12.74
C GLU A 6 1.17 -8.44 12.54
N MET A 7 0.11 -7.64 12.61
CA MET A 7 0.20 -6.18 12.52
C MET A 7 0.33 -5.56 13.91
N TYR A 8 1.31 -4.66 14.05
CA TYR A 8 1.53 -3.85 15.22
C TYR A 8 1.38 -2.38 14.84
N TYR A 9 0.41 -1.71 15.45
CA TYR A 9 0.10 -0.30 15.27
C TYR A 9 0.39 0.47 16.56
N PRO A 10 1.15 1.58 16.51
CA PRO A 10 1.14 2.58 17.56
C PRO A 10 -0.26 3.15 17.78
N ASP A 11 -0.59 3.57 19.00
CA ASP A 11 -1.90 4.15 19.35
C ASP A 11 -2.33 5.30 18.41
N ALA A 12 -1.37 6.09 17.93
CA ALA A 12 -1.62 7.21 17.02
C ALA A 12 -2.20 6.81 15.64
N VAL A 13 -2.05 5.55 15.23
CA VAL A 13 -2.52 5.04 13.92
C VAL A 13 -3.33 3.74 14.10
N TYR A 14 -3.74 3.43 15.32
CA TYR A 14 -4.56 2.27 15.60
C TYR A 14 -6.03 2.62 15.39
N SER A 15 -6.75 1.76 14.66
CA SER A 15 -8.21 1.78 14.61
C SER A 15 -8.75 0.45 15.11
N SER A 16 -9.85 0.50 15.87
CA SER A 16 -10.55 -0.71 16.31
C SER A 16 -11.30 -1.41 15.15
N ASP A 17 -11.59 -0.65 14.09
CA ASP A 17 -12.13 -1.14 12.83
C ASP A 17 -11.66 -0.25 11.67
N PHE A 18 -10.60 -0.69 10.98
CA PHE A 18 -10.02 0.02 9.84
C PHE A 18 -10.94 0.12 8.61
N SER A 19 -12.06 -0.61 8.58
CA SER A 19 -13.03 -0.56 7.48
C SER A 19 -14.10 0.53 7.64
N SER A 20 -14.31 1.02 8.87
CA SER A 20 -15.42 1.92 9.18
C SER A 20 -15.07 3.09 10.11
N GLN A 21 -13.91 3.06 10.77
CA GLN A 21 -13.46 4.09 11.70
C GLN A 21 -12.14 4.72 11.25
N SER A 22 -12.05 6.05 11.38
CA SER A 22 -10.80 6.80 11.20
C SER A 22 -9.80 6.48 12.31
N MET A 23 -8.51 6.72 12.03
CA MET A 23 -7.47 6.67 13.06
C MET A 23 -7.49 7.93 13.96
N PRO A 24 -6.88 7.90 15.16
CA PRO A 24 -6.81 9.06 16.04
C PRO A 24 -5.94 10.19 15.46
N GLY A 25 -6.54 11.30 15.01
CA GLY A 25 -5.80 12.47 14.53
C GLY A 25 -6.63 13.44 13.68
N GLU A 26 -6.16 14.67 13.50
CA GLU A 26 -6.91 15.75 12.82
C GLU A 26 -7.00 15.60 11.28
N ARG A 27 -6.21 14.69 10.68
CA ARG A 27 -6.15 14.46 9.22
C ARG A 27 -6.61 13.06 8.78
N GLU A 28 -7.15 12.29 9.71
CA GLU A 28 -7.41 10.87 9.52
C GLU A 28 -8.83 10.61 9.02
N THR A 29 -8.95 9.88 7.90
CA THR A 29 -10.23 9.50 7.31
C THR A 29 -10.43 7.98 7.35
N VAL A 30 -11.67 7.50 7.19
CA VAL A 30 -11.92 6.06 7.02
C VAL A 30 -11.13 5.51 5.82
N ALA A 31 -11.01 6.30 4.74
CA ALA A 31 -10.20 5.94 3.58
C ALA A 31 -8.71 5.80 3.93
N GLY A 32 -8.15 6.72 4.73
CA GLY A 32 -6.77 6.65 5.20
C GLY A 32 -6.52 5.45 6.11
N ALA A 33 -7.45 5.14 7.02
CA ALA A 33 -7.38 3.96 7.88
C ALA A 33 -7.40 2.66 7.04
N SER A 34 -8.35 2.53 6.12
CA SER A 34 -8.45 1.38 5.23
C SER A 34 -7.21 1.23 4.32
N HIS A 35 -6.67 2.35 3.82
CA HIS A 35 -5.45 2.37 3.01
C HIS A 35 -4.25 1.82 3.79
N LEU A 36 -4.01 2.31 5.01
CA LEU A 36 -2.94 1.81 5.88
C LEU A 36 -3.10 0.30 6.16
N PHE A 37 -4.34 -0.12 6.45
CA PHE A 37 -4.63 -1.53 6.69
C PHE A 37 -4.30 -2.40 5.47
N ILE A 38 -4.68 -1.97 4.27
CA ILE A 38 -4.39 -2.70 3.02
C ILE A 38 -2.88 -2.77 2.74
N HIS A 39 -2.15 -1.68 3.01
CA HIS A 39 -0.69 -1.67 2.94
C HIS A 39 -0.08 -2.74 3.85
N GLU A 40 -0.51 -2.81 5.10
CA GLU A 40 0.02 -3.80 6.05
C GLU A 40 -0.46 -5.24 5.75
N MET A 41 -1.68 -5.41 5.21
CA MET A 41 -2.16 -6.70 4.69
C MET A 41 -1.27 -7.24 3.57
N MET A 42 -0.73 -6.37 2.72
CA MET A 42 0.21 -6.78 1.69
C MET A 42 1.50 -7.38 2.28
N HIS A 43 1.98 -6.83 3.38
CA HIS A 43 3.12 -7.40 4.10
C HIS A 43 2.80 -8.76 4.74
N ILE A 44 1.56 -8.99 5.20
CA ILE A 44 1.11 -10.34 5.62
C ILE A 44 1.21 -11.31 4.45
N GLY A 45 0.71 -10.94 3.27
CA GLY A 45 0.80 -11.77 2.07
C GLY A 45 2.24 -12.08 1.65
N GLN A 46 3.14 -11.09 1.72
CA GLN A 46 4.58 -11.28 1.50
C GLN A 46 5.18 -12.25 2.52
N TYR A 47 4.85 -12.09 3.82
CA TYR A 47 5.31 -13.00 4.86
C TYR A 47 4.85 -14.45 4.61
N GLN A 48 3.58 -14.65 4.26
CA GLN A 48 3.02 -15.97 3.95
C GLN A 48 3.70 -16.64 2.74
N LYS A 49 4.24 -15.85 1.81
CA LYS A 49 5.03 -16.33 0.66
C LYS A 49 6.52 -16.52 0.97
N GLY A 50 6.95 -16.34 2.23
CA GLY A 50 8.32 -16.55 2.66
C GLY A 50 9.26 -15.36 2.45
N TYR A 51 8.73 -14.16 2.20
CA TYR A 51 9.57 -12.96 2.10
C TYR A 51 10.17 -12.64 3.47
N ALA A 52 11.41 -12.14 3.48
CA ALA A 52 12.14 -11.80 4.71
C ALA A 52 11.68 -10.46 5.31
N VAL A 53 10.39 -10.33 5.64
CA VAL A 53 9.78 -9.08 6.14
C VAL A 53 10.42 -8.61 7.46
N LYS A 54 11.00 -9.50 8.27
CA LYS A 54 11.75 -9.12 9.48
C LYS A 54 12.96 -8.23 9.19
N LEU A 55 13.63 -8.42 8.05
CA LEU A 55 14.76 -7.57 7.65
C LEU A 55 14.31 -6.12 7.38
N ARG A 56 13.02 -5.89 7.05
CA ARG A 56 12.42 -4.56 6.88
C ARG A 56 12.47 -3.72 8.15
N GLY A 57 12.15 -4.30 9.31
CA GLY A 57 12.13 -3.57 10.59
C GLY A 57 13.50 -3.01 10.98
N LEU A 58 14.59 -3.63 10.47
CA LEU A 58 15.97 -3.22 10.71
C LEU A 58 16.43 -2.08 9.77
N PHE A 59 15.75 -1.89 8.64
CA PHE A 59 16.11 -0.90 7.60
C PHE A 59 14.97 0.06 7.24
N SER A 60 13.97 0.24 8.12
CA SER A 60 12.79 1.06 7.87
C SER A 60 13.11 2.52 7.51
N TRP A 61 14.25 3.03 7.98
CA TRP A 61 14.78 4.37 7.69
C TRP A 61 15.35 4.53 6.27
N ALA A 62 15.64 3.42 5.55
CA ALA A 62 16.20 3.42 4.20
C ALA A 62 15.18 3.00 3.13
N ALA A 63 13.91 2.81 3.52
CA ALA A 63 12.86 2.36 2.62
C ALA A 63 12.41 3.50 1.69
N ASN A 64 12.53 3.28 0.38
CA ASN A 64 11.91 4.15 -0.61
C ASN A 64 10.47 3.70 -0.87
N TYR A 65 9.52 4.52 -0.45
CA TYR A 65 8.09 4.31 -0.68
C TYR A 65 7.64 4.88 -2.03
N HIS A 66 8.41 5.81 -2.61
CA HIS A 66 8.07 6.46 -3.87
C HIS A 66 8.21 5.49 -5.04
N TYR A 67 7.21 5.49 -5.92
CA TYR A 67 7.21 4.65 -7.12
C TYR A 67 6.57 5.37 -8.30
N ASP A 68 7.00 4.98 -9.50
CA ASP A 68 6.29 5.22 -10.75
C ASP A 68 5.67 3.90 -11.24
N LEU A 69 4.76 3.94 -12.21
CA LEU A 69 4.11 2.75 -12.78
C LEU A 69 4.82 2.29 -14.07
N ASN A 70 6.15 2.44 -14.14
CA ASN A 70 6.92 2.21 -15.36
C ASN A 70 7.52 0.80 -15.46
N LEU A 71 7.53 0.01 -14.37
CA LEU A 71 8.07 -1.35 -14.40
C LEU A 71 7.03 -2.35 -14.94
N GLN A 72 7.51 -3.50 -15.39
CA GLN A 72 6.69 -4.48 -16.12
C GLN A 72 5.69 -5.21 -15.21
N SER A 73 6.01 -5.40 -13.93
CA SER A 73 5.18 -6.15 -12.99
C SER A 73 5.37 -5.66 -11.56
N ILE A 74 4.38 -5.90 -10.71
CA ILE A 74 4.48 -5.60 -9.26
C ILE A 74 5.70 -6.28 -8.61
N ALA A 75 6.09 -7.48 -9.07
CA ALA A 75 7.25 -8.20 -8.53
C ALA A 75 8.59 -7.48 -8.80
N SER A 76 8.64 -6.54 -9.74
CA SER A 76 9.81 -5.73 -10.05
C SER A 76 10.03 -4.56 -9.07
N TYR A 77 9.03 -4.28 -8.21
CA TYR A 77 9.08 -3.23 -7.21
C TYR A 77 9.61 -3.77 -5.86
N SER A 78 10.14 -2.86 -5.02
CA SER A 78 10.50 -3.20 -3.65
C SER A 78 9.27 -3.65 -2.84
N MET A 79 9.45 -4.38 -1.74
CA MET A 79 8.32 -4.84 -0.92
C MET A 79 7.40 -3.71 -0.44
N GLU A 80 7.97 -2.55 -0.11
CA GLU A 80 7.18 -1.35 0.28
C GLU A 80 6.42 -0.78 -0.90
N GLN A 81 7.07 -0.65 -2.05
CA GLN A 81 6.43 -0.15 -3.25
C GLN A 81 5.30 -1.09 -3.69
N GLN A 82 5.47 -2.41 -3.56
CA GLN A 82 4.40 -3.37 -3.81
C GLN A 82 3.19 -3.15 -2.91
N ALA A 83 3.42 -2.91 -1.62
CA ALA A 83 2.36 -2.63 -0.65
C ALA A 83 1.67 -1.29 -0.96
N SER A 84 2.44 -0.23 -1.22
CA SER A 84 1.92 1.09 -1.62
C SER A 84 1.12 1.02 -2.91
N ILE A 85 1.60 0.33 -3.95
CA ILE A 85 0.90 0.18 -5.24
C ILE A 85 -0.48 -0.46 -5.06
N VAL A 86 -0.60 -1.48 -4.21
CA VAL A 86 -1.89 -2.14 -3.96
C VAL A 86 -2.82 -1.27 -3.13
N ALA A 87 -2.32 -0.61 -2.09
CA ALA A 87 -3.10 0.30 -1.25
C ALA A 87 -3.60 1.51 -2.06
N ASP A 88 -2.72 2.13 -2.86
CA ASP A 88 -3.04 3.27 -3.72
C ASP A 88 -4.02 2.86 -4.85
N TYR A 89 -3.92 1.65 -5.40
CA TYR A 89 -4.91 1.15 -6.37
C TYR A 89 -6.30 0.99 -5.74
N TRP A 90 -6.38 0.44 -4.53
CA TRP A 90 -7.65 0.35 -3.81
C TRP A 90 -8.22 1.75 -3.52
N LEU A 91 -7.39 2.70 -3.09
CA LEU A 91 -7.83 4.07 -2.85
C LEU A 91 -8.35 4.71 -4.14
N LEU A 92 -7.62 4.56 -5.25
CA LEU A 92 -7.98 5.07 -6.57
C LEU A 92 -9.38 4.61 -7.01
N ILE A 93 -9.70 3.32 -6.90
CA ILE A 93 -10.97 2.80 -7.42
C ILE A 93 -12.17 3.07 -6.49
N ASN A 94 -11.94 3.39 -5.21
CA ASN A 94 -13.01 3.65 -4.24
C ASN A 94 -13.25 5.15 -3.97
N TYR A 95 -12.18 5.96 -3.99
CA TYR A 95 -12.21 7.37 -3.58
C TYR A 95 -11.52 8.31 -4.59
N GLY A 96 -10.87 7.77 -5.63
CA GLY A 96 -9.88 8.50 -6.42
C GLY A 96 -8.52 8.54 -5.73
N LEU A 97 -7.44 8.82 -6.48
CA LEU A 97 -6.10 8.91 -5.90
C LEU A 97 -5.87 10.28 -5.29
N VAL A 98 -6.42 10.50 -4.10
CA VAL A 98 -6.33 11.76 -3.38
C VAL A 98 -5.17 11.69 -2.39
N ALA A 99 -4.09 12.43 -2.67
CA ALA A 99 -2.88 12.46 -1.84
C ALA A 99 -3.12 12.98 -0.41
N ASP A 100 -4.17 13.77 -0.20
CA ASP A 100 -4.52 14.26 1.15
C ASP A 100 -5.32 13.22 1.98
N LEU A 101 -5.83 12.15 1.36
CA LEU A 101 -6.61 11.12 2.07
C LEU A 101 -5.74 10.00 2.65
N ALA A 102 -4.52 9.83 2.13
CA ALA A 102 -3.59 8.79 2.53
C ALA A 102 -2.16 9.22 2.21
N ASN A 103 -1.16 8.56 2.81
CA ASN A 103 0.25 8.78 2.47
C ASN A 103 0.59 8.14 1.10
N VAL A 104 -0.02 8.66 0.02
CA VAL A 104 0.17 8.23 -1.37
C VAL A 104 1.60 8.56 -1.79
N ASN A 105 2.33 7.56 -2.29
CA ASN A 105 3.73 7.71 -2.68
C ASN A 105 3.95 7.64 -4.21
N TYR A 106 2.86 7.61 -4.99
CA TYR A 106 2.92 7.68 -6.45
C TYR A 106 3.49 9.01 -6.92
N VAL A 107 4.57 8.98 -7.72
CA VAL A 107 5.24 10.20 -8.22
C VAL A 107 4.83 10.59 -9.65
N GLY A 108 3.86 9.88 -10.23
CA GLY A 108 3.32 10.24 -11.54
C GLY A 108 2.23 11.31 -11.46
N ASP A 109 1.58 11.57 -12.60
CA ASP A 109 0.53 12.57 -12.69
C ASP A 109 -0.76 12.10 -11.99
N THR A 110 -1.06 12.70 -10.84
CA THR A 110 -2.28 12.43 -10.06
C THR A 110 -3.51 13.14 -10.61
N THR A 111 -3.36 13.99 -11.63
CA THR A 111 -4.47 14.70 -12.28
C THR A 111 -5.11 13.90 -13.41
N GLU A 112 -4.49 12.77 -13.79
CA GLU A 112 -5.04 11.84 -14.77
C GLU A 112 -6.42 11.32 -14.34
N SER A 113 -7.28 11.05 -15.32
CA SER A 113 -8.59 10.47 -15.03
C SER A 113 -8.46 9.13 -14.29
N VAL A 114 -9.41 8.83 -13.40
CA VAL A 114 -9.44 7.56 -12.66
C VAL A 114 -9.33 6.36 -13.60
N ASN A 115 -9.97 6.40 -14.77
CA ASN A 115 -9.89 5.34 -15.76
C ASN A 115 -8.47 5.17 -16.32
N THR A 116 -7.85 6.26 -16.78
CA THR A 116 -6.49 6.25 -17.32
C THR A 116 -5.49 5.71 -16.31
N LEU A 117 -5.58 6.21 -15.08
CA LEU A 117 -4.67 5.82 -14.01
C LEU A 117 -4.93 4.36 -13.58
N SER A 118 -6.20 3.93 -13.51
CA SER A 118 -6.56 2.54 -13.20
C SER A 118 -5.96 1.55 -14.20
N GLU A 119 -5.92 1.88 -15.50
CA GLU A 119 -5.29 1.03 -16.50
C GLU A 119 -3.78 0.92 -16.29
N LYS A 120 -3.10 1.98 -15.84
CA LYS A 120 -1.68 1.92 -15.47
C LYS A 120 -1.43 0.99 -14.28
N TYR A 121 -2.25 1.09 -13.23
CA TYR A 121 -2.17 0.19 -12.09
C TYR A 121 -2.44 -1.26 -12.49
N LYS A 122 -3.50 -1.52 -13.25
CA LYS A 122 -3.84 -2.86 -13.75
C LYS A 122 -2.71 -3.47 -14.57
N LYS A 123 -1.99 -2.69 -15.39
CA LYS A 123 -0.83 -3.17 -16.16
C LYS A 123 0.25 -3.74 -15.25
N VAL A 124 0.59 -3.05 -14.16
CA VAL A 124 1.59 -3.50 -13.17
C VAL A 124 1.05 -4.69 -12.36
N LEU A 125 -0.25 -4.70 -12.05
CA LEU A 125 -0.94 -5.72 -11.26
C LEU A 125 -1.37 -6.97 -12.06
N ASN A 126 -1.18 -7.00 -13.38
CA ASN A 126 -1.70 -8.03 -14.29
C ASN A 126 -1.27 -9.48 -13.96
N LEU A 127 -0.25 -9.64 -13.09
CA LEU A 127 0.24 -10.93 -12.63
C LEU A 127 0.13 -11.09 -11.11
N PHE A 128 -0.73 -10.31 -10.43
CA PHE A 128 -0.91 -10.33 -8.98
C PHE A 128 -2.19 -11.07 -8.54
N PRO A 129 -2.11 -11.93 -7.51
CA PRO A 129 -0.90 -12.38 -6.83
C PRO A 129 -0.10 -13.31 -7.74
N ALA A 130 1.19 -13.03 -7.93
CA ALA A 130 2.05 -13.93 -8.67
C ALA A 130 2.11 -15.24 -7.88
N GLY A 131 1.55 -16.30 -8.46
CA GLY A 131 1.69 -17.66 -7.96
C GLY A 131 3.16 -18.02 -8.01
N VAL A 132 3.66 -18.62 -6.93
CA VAL A 132 4.90 -19.39 -6.99
C VAL A 132 4.67 -20.47 -8.05
N ILE A 133 5.45 -20.45 -9.13
CA ILE A 133 5.56 -21.60 -10.04
C ILE A 133 6.42 -22.64 -9.33
#